data_AF-A0A3S4FNH1-F1
#
_entry.id   AF-A0A3S4FNH1-F1
#
_cell.length_a   1.000
_cell.length_b   1.000
_cell.length_c   1.000
_cell.angle_alpha   90.00
_cell.angle_beta   90.00
_cell.angle_gamma   90.00
#
_symmetry.space_group_name_H-M   'P 1'
#
loop_
_entity.id
_entity.type
_entity.pdbx_description
1 polymer ?
#
loop_
_entity_poly.entity_id
_entity_poly.type
_entity_poly.pdbx_seq_one_letter_code
_entity_poly.pdbx_strand_id
1 'polypeptide(L)'
;MKISTLLTLFPLLMPASVLAGTVLYTDSHHPPSNIDASVSVIYLDGPEQLQKQMFGELSSNPDEAERQAQAVLKSPQWQANEQQLTTVYRAVVRAWELGVKKVPAVVFDDTDVVYGTSDVAQAVALRAQAQGGQ
;
A
#
# COMPACT_ATOMS: atom_id res chain seq x y z
N MET A 1 59.48 25.52 -1.11
CA MET A 1 58.92 24.64 -2.16
C MET A 1 58.62 23.28 -1.56
N LYS A 2 57.33 22.91 -1.43
CA LYS A 2 56.72 21.57 -1.45
C LYS A 2 55.34 21.64 -0.76
N ILE A 3 54.33 21.92 -1.55
CA ILE A 3 52.92 21.84 -1.16
C ILE A 3 52.57 20.35 -1.28
N SER A 4 52.37 19.66 -0.16
CA SER A 4 51.98 18.25 -0.17
C SER A 4 50.49 18.17 -0.44
N THR A 5 50.15 17.80 -1.66
CA THR A 5 48.81 17.59 -2.17
C THR A 5 48.15 16.42 -1.45
N LEU A 6 47.29 16.70 -0.46
CA LEU A 6 46.39 15.67 0.09
C LEU A 6 45.14 15.62 -0.78
N LEU A 7 45.13 14.65 -1.70
CA LEU A 7 44.03 14.35 -2.61
C LEU A 7 42.85 13.79 -1.80
N THR A 8 41.94 14.65 -1.34
CA THR A 8 40.62 14.24 -0.83
C THR A 8 39.77 13.75 -1.99
N LEU A 9 39.73 12.43 -2.18
CA LEU A 9 38.78 11.75 -3.05
C LEU A 9 37.37 11.84 -2.40
N PHE A 10 36.56 12.80 -2.85
CA PHE A 10 35.15 12.89 -2.49
C PHE A 10 34.38 11.87 -3.35
N PRO A 11 33.82 10.78 -2.80
CA PRO A 11 32.94 9.92 -3.58
C PRO A 11 31.68 10.74 -3.90
N LEU A 12 31.47 11.01 -5.18
CA LEU A 12 30.26 11.64 -5.70
C LEU A 12 29.10 10.68 -5.43
N LEU A 13 28.37 10.91 -4.35
CA LEU A 13 27.16 10.15 -3.99
C LEU A 13 26.07 10.54 -5.01
N MET A 14 26.04 9.85 -6.14
CA MET A 14 24.95 9.95 -7.10
C MET A 14 23.67 9.49 -6.40
N PRO A 15 22.63 10.32 -6.27
CA PRO A 15 21.34 9.84 -5.79
C PRO A 15 20.83 8.81 -6.79
N ALA A 16 20.67 7.56 -6.35
CA ALA A 16 19.92 6.59 -7.13
C ALA A 16 18.46 7.05 -7.13
N SER A 17 17.97 7.50 -8.28
CA SER A 17 16.54 7.71 -8.47
C SER A 17 15.84 6.36 -8.29
N VAL A 18 15.23 6.13 -7.13
CA VAL A 18 14.27 5.04 -6.97
C VAL A 18 13.07 5.43 -7.82
N LEU A 19 12.93 4.83 -9.00
CA LEU A 19 11.67 4.90 -9.73
C LEU A 19 10.64 4.16 -8.87
N ALA A 20 9.76 4.92 -8.23
CA ALA A 20 8.65 4.34 -7.49
C ALA A 20 7.71 3.65 -8.51
N GLY A 21 7.36 2.40 -8.26
CA GLY A 21 6.56 1.62 -9.21
C GLY A 21 5.13 2.13 -9.37
N THR A 22 4.35 1.43 -10.21
CA THR A 22 2.89 1.64 -10.27
C THR A 22 2.23 0.82 -9.16
N VAL A 23 1.40 1.46 -8.34
CA VAL A 23 0.64 0.82 -7.27
C VAL A 23 -0.84 1.10 -7.46
N LEU A 24 -1.64 0.04 -7.58
CA LEU A 24 -3.10 0.12 -7.55
C LEU A 24 -3.59 -0.01 -6.11
N TYR A 25 -4.18 1.06 -5.59
CA TYR A 25 -4.95 1.06 -4.35
C TYR A 25 -6.42 0.81 -4.67
N THR A 26 -7.00 -0.24 -4.10
CA THR A 26 -8.38 -0.65 -4.36
C THR A 26 -9.06 -1.23 -3.12
N ASP A 27 -10.26 -1.77 -3.27
CA ASP A 27 -10.99 -2.53 -2.24
C ASP A 27 -11.59 -3.82 -2.83
N SER A 28 -12.21 -4.67 -2.00
CA SER A 28 -12.86 -5.90 -2.44
C SER A 28 -14.02 -5.72 -3.41
N HIS A 29 -14.63 -4.53 -3.47
CA HIS A 29 -15.74 -4.22 -4.38
C HIS A 29 -15.25 -3.81 -5.78
N HIS A 30 -13.98 -3.42 -5.89
CA HIS A 30 -13.35 -2.97 -7.12
C HIS A 30 -12.12 -3.84 -7.46
N PRO A 31 -12.30 -5.11 -7.85
CA PRO A 31 -11.18 -5.99 -8.15
C PRO A 31 -10.30 -5.42 -9.29
N PRO A 32 -8.98 -5.67 -9.23
CA PRO A 32 -8.04 -5.22 -10.26
C PRO A 32 -8.34 -5.86 -11.61
N SER A 33 -8.12 -5.12 -12.68
CA SER A 33 -8.25 -5.60 -14.06
C SER A 33 -7.09 -5.09 -14.92
N ASN A 34 -6.76 -5.83 -15.99
CA ASN A 34 -5.68 -5.49 -16.93
C ASN A 34 -4.36 -5.12 -16.25
N ILE A 35 -3.96 -5.93 -15.27
CA ILE A 35 -2.77 -5.73 -14.46
C ILE A 35 -1.63 -6.62 -14.95
N ASP A 36 -0.41 -6.06 -15.01
CA ASP A 36 0.81 -6.83 -15.24
C ASP A 36 1.53 -7.16 -13.92
N ALA A 37 2.57 -8.01 -13.99
CA ALA A 37 3.30 -8.47 -12.81
C ALA A 37 4.15 -7.38 -12.12
N SER A 38 4.33 -6.21 -12.74
CA SER A 38 5.10 -5.09 -12.19
C SER A 38 4.27 -4.17 -11.29
N VAL A 39 2.94 -4.28 -11.36
CA VAL A 39 2.02 -3.43 -10.59
C VAL A 39 1.73 -4.08 -9.23
N SER A 40 1.97 -3.34 -8.16
CA SER A 40 1.57 -3.76 -6.82
C SER A 40 0.10 -3.45 -6.57
N VAL A 41 -0.66 -4.39 -6.00
CA VAL A 41 -2.07 -4.17 -5.61
C VAL A 41 -2.18 -4.12 -4.11
N ILE A 42 -2.80 -3.05 -3.60
CA ILE A 42 -3.05 -2.85 -2.18
C ILE A 42 -4.56 -2.70 -1.97
N TYR A 43 -5.13 -3.60 -1.17
CA TYR A 43 -6.52 -3.53 -0.73
C TYR A 43 -6.63 -2.70 0.54
N LEU A 44 -7.30 -1.55 0.47
CA LEU A 44 -7.46 -0.64 1.60
C LEU A 44 -8.49 -1.11 2.63
N ASP A 45 -9.39 -2.01 2.23
CA ASP A 45 -10.29 -2.74 3.13
C ASP A 45 -9.66 -4.04 3.69
N GLY A 46 -8.35 -4.23 3.47
CA GLY A 46 -7.58 -5.34 4.00
C GLY A 46 -7.65 -5.49 5.52
N PRO A 47 -7.57 -4.40 6.34
CA PRO A 47 -7.75 -4.49 7.78
C PRO A 47 -9.12 -5.05 8.19
N GLU A 48 -10.20 -4.60 7.56
CA GLU A 48 -11.56 -5.05 7.85
C GLU A 48 -11.75 -6.53 7.45
N GLN A 49 -11.26 -6.91 6.27
CA GLN A 49 -11.30 -8.30 5.81
C GLN A 49 -10.52 -9.23 6.74
N LEU A 50 -9.32 -8.82 7.15
CA LEU A 50 -8.45 -9.61 8.00
C LEU A 50 -9.04 -9.75 9.41
N GLN A 51 -9.62 -8.69 9.97
CA GLN A 51 -10.33 -8.76 11.25
C GLN A 51 -11.53 -9.70 11.18
N LYS A 52 -12.36 -9.61 10.14
CA LYS A 52 -13.48 -10.55 9.94
C LYS A 52 -13.00 -11.99 9.82
N GLN A 53 -11.87 -12.23 9.16
CA GLN A 53 -11.30 -13.58 9.06
C GLN A 53 -10.81 -14.11 10.42
N MET A 54 -10.23 -13.25 11.27
CA MET A 54 -9.69 -13.62 12.57
C MET A 54 -10.77 -13.84 13.63
N PHE A 55 -11.73 -12.92 13.70
CA PHE A 55 -12.75 -12.88 14.76
C PHE A 55 -14.07 -13.53 14.35
N GLY A 56 -14.30 -13.72 13.05
CA GLY A 56 -15.59 -14.11 12.52
C GLY A 56 -16.67 -13.05 12.80
N GLU A 57 -17.92 -13.48 12.75
CA GLU A 57 -19.05 -12.68 13.20
C GLU A 57 -19.17 -12.80 14.73
N LEU A 58 -18.87 -11.70 15.44
CA LEU A 58 -19.04 -11.62 16.88
C LEU A 58 -20.53 -11.53 17.24
N SER A 59 -20.90 -12.06 18.41
CA SER A 59 -22.27 -12.00 18.93
C SER A 59 -22.71 -10.54 19.14
N SER A 60 -24.00 -10.26 18.95
CA SER A 60 -24.58 -8.97 19.34
C SER A 60 -24.73 -8.82 20.85
N ASN A 61 -24.59 -9.91 21.61
CA ASN A 61 -24.48 -9.89 23.07
C ASN A 61 -23.03 -9.52 23.48
N PRO A 62 -22.81 -8.41 24.20
CA PRO A 62 -21.47 -7.95 24.58
C PRO A 62 -20.64 -8.98 25.36
N ASP A 63 -21.26 -9.69 26.31
CA ASP A 63 -20.55 -10.67 27.16
C ASP A 63 -20.12 -11.92 26.36
N GLU A 64 -20.85 -12.23 25.29
CA GLU A 64 -20.47 -13.30 24.36
C GLU A 64 -19.41 -12.83 23.37
N ALA A 65 -19.55 -11.62 22.82
CA ALA A 65 -18.58 -11.01 21.91
C ALA A 65 -17.21 -10.88 22.58
N GLU A 66 -17.16 -10.46 23.84
CA GLU A 66 -15.91 -10.38 24.60
C GLU A 66 -15.27 -11.76 24.74
N ARG A 67 -16.04 -12.79 25.10
CA ARG A 67 -15.52 -14.16 25.22
C ARG A 67 -14.99 -14.69 23.89
N GLN A 68 -15.69 -14.44 22.80
CA GLN A 68 -15.26 -14.81 21.44
C GLN A 68 -13.95 -14.09 21.07
N ALA A 69 -13.89 -12.78 21.26
CA ALA A 69 -12.68 -12.01 21.00
C ALA A 69 -11.50 -12.50 21.85
N GLN A 70 -11.70 -12.69 23.16
CA GLN A 70 -10.65 -13.21 24.05
C GLN A 70 -10.15 -14.60 23.63
N ALA A 71 -11.02 -15.47 23.13
CA ALA A 71 -10.60 -16.79 22.63
C ALA A 71 -9.66 -16.67 21.44
N VAL A 72 -9.91 -15.73 20.52
CA VAL A 72 -9.03 -15.44 19.38
C VAL A 72 -7.71 -14.83 19.84
N LEU A 73 -7.76 -13.84 20.74
CA LEU A 73 -6.56 -13.18 21.28
C LEU A 73 -5.63 -14.13 22.05
N LYS A 74 -6.21 -15.15 22.71
CA LYS A 74 -5.46 -16.15 23.49
C LYS A 74 -5.02 -17.35 22.65
N SER A 75 -5.36 -17.38 21.35
CA SER A 75 -5.01 -18.48 20.46
C SER A 75 -3.52 -18.47 20.11
N PRO A 76 -2.90 -19.63 19.82
CA PRO A 76 -1.48 -19.70 19.44
C PRO A 76 -1.13 -18.91 18.18
N GLN A 77 -2.10 -18.72 17.28
CA GLN A 77 -1.97 -17.99 16.03
C GLN A 77 -2.00 -16.45 16.19
N TRP A 78 -2.33 -15.94 17.39
CA TRP A 78 -2.48 -14.51 17.63
C TRP A 78 -1.23 -13.69 17.25
N GLN A 79 -0.03 -14.21 17.54
CA GLN A 79 1.21 -13.49 17.22
C GLN A 79 1.38 -13.24 15.70
N ALA A 80 1.05 -14.24 14.87
CA ALA A 80 1.09 -14.09 13.42
C ALA A 80 0.00 -13.13 12.93
N ASN A 81 -1.19 -13.21 13.53
CA ASN A 81 -2.31 -12.34 13.24
C ASN A 81 -1.99 -10.87 13.51
N GLU A 82 -1.33 -10.57 14.64
CA GLU A 82 -0.92 -9.21 15.00
C GLU A 82 0.08 -8.61 13.99
N GLN A 83 1.03 -9.42 13.52
CA GLN A 83 1.99 -8.99 12.50
C GLN A 83 1.30 -8.70 11.15
N GLN A 84 0.33 -9.53 10.77
CA GLN A 84 -0.48 -9.31 9.58
C GLN A 84 -1.33 -8.05 9.70
N LEU A 85 -1.99 -7.83 10.84
CA LEU A 85 -2.73 -6.60 11.13
C LEU A 85 -1.84 -5.37 10.98
N THR A 86 -0.66 -5.39 11.60
CA THR A 86 0.29 -4.28 11.49
C THR A 86 0.68 -4.01 10.03
N THR A 87 0.84 -5.06 9.23
CA THR A 87 1.19 -4.95 7.81
C THR A 87 0.07 -4.33 6.98
N VAL A 88 -1.18 -4.79 7.13
CA VAL A 88 -2.31 -4.23 6.38
C VAL A 88 -2.63 -2.79 6.80
N TYR A 89 -2.49 -2.45 8.09
CA TYR A 89 -2.65 -1.08 8.56
C TYR A 89 -1.56 -0.13 8.03
N ARG A 90 -0.30 -0.59 7.96
CA ARG A 90 0.77 0.20 7.34
C ARG A 90 0.46 0.55 5.89
N ALA A 91 -0.15 -0.36 5.14
CA ALA A 91 -0.54 -0.10 3.75
C ALA A 91 -1.59 1.02 3.65
N VAL A 92 -2.55 1.07 4.57
CA VAL A 92 -3.55 2.16 4.66
C VAL A 92 -2.88 3.50 5.00
N VAL A 93 -1.98 3.51 5.98
CA VAL A 93 -1.22 4.72 6.34
C VAL A 93 -0.41 5.22 5.14
N ARG A 94 0.27 4.32 4.42
CA ARG A 94 1.04 4.67 3.22
C ARG A 94 0.15 5.29 2.13
N ALA A 95 -1.03 4.74 1.89
CA ALA A 95 -1.98 5.30 0.93
C ALA A 95 -2.40 6.73 1.33
N TRP A 96 -2.62 6.96 2.62
CA TRP A 96 -2.95 8.29 3.15
C TRP A 96 -1.80 9.29 3.01
N GLU A 97 -0.55 8.88 3.29
CA GLU A 97 0.66 9.69 3.09
C GLU A 97 0.84 10.11 1.62
N LEU A 98 0.49 9.22 0.68
CA LEU A 98 0.47 9.50 -0.77
C LEU A 98 -0.74 10.33 -1.21
N GLY A 99 -1.62 10.70 -0.28
CA GLY A 99 -2.80 11.51 -0.58
C GLY A 99 -3.88 10.77 -1.37
N VAL A 100 -3.92 9.43 -1.31
CA VAL A 100 -5.00 8.62 -1.88
C VAL A 100 -6.28 8.89 -1.09
N LYS A 101 -7.27 9.53 -1.72
CA LYS A 101 -8.53 9.94 -1.07
C LYS A 101 -9.71 9.02 -1.36
N LYS A 102 -9.62 8.23 -2.43
CA LYS A 102 -10.71 7.41 -2.97
C LYS A 102 -10.12 6.18 -3.64
N VAL A 103 -10.90 5.11 -3.70
CA VAL A 103 -10.59 3.90 -4.46
C VAL A 103 -11.66 3.63 -5.51
N PRO A 104 -11.33 2.97 -6.63
CA PRO A 104 -9.97 2.55 -7.01
C PRO A 104 -9.09 3.74 -7.43
N ALA A 105 -7.78 3.65 -7.17
CA ALA A 105 -6.79 4.67 -7.51
C ALA A 105 -5.46 4.03 -7.92
N VAL A 106 -4.96 4.41 -9.10
CA VAL A 106 -3.64 3.99 -9.58
C VAL A 106 -2.66 5.12 -9.30
N VAL A 107 -1.68 4.85 -8.45
CA VAL A 107 -0.59 5.77 -8.12
C VAL A 107 0.63 5.39 -8.94
N PHE A 108 1.21 6.37 -9.63
CA PHE A 108 2.43 6.21 -10.40
C PHE A 108 3.54 7.01 -9.74
N ASP A 109 4.71 6.39 -9.59
CA ASP A 109 5.93 7.05 -9.12
C ASP A 109 5.72 7.81 -7.79
N ASP A 110 4.87 7.29 -6.90
CA ASP A 110 4.47 7.90 -5.61
C ASP A 110 3.93 9.35 -5.71
N THR A 111 3.58 9.84 -6.91
CA THR A 111 3.29 11.27 -7.15
C THR A 111 2.02 11.51 -7.95
N ASP A 112 1.87 10.82 -9.07
CA ASP A 112 0.70 10.98 -9.95
C ASP A 112 -0.39 9.98 -9.55
N VAL A 113 -1.64 10.44 -9.45
CA VAL A 113 -2.78 9.57 -9.10
C VAL A 113 -3.88 9.66 -10.14
N VAL A 114 -4.29 8.50 -10.66
CA VAL A 114 -5.49 8.36 -11.51
C VAL A 114 -6.58 7.71 -10.69
N TYR A 115 -7.68 8.44 -10.46
CA TYR A 115 -8.83 7.97 -9.69
C TYR A 115 -9.90 7.35 -10.57
N GLY A 116 -10.67 6.42 -9.99
CA GLY A 116 -11.95 5.95 -10.53
C GLY A 116 -11.86 4.75 -11.47
N THR A 117 -10.67 4.16 -11.63
CA THR A 117 -10.51 2.91 -12.38
C THR A 117 -9.61 1.91 -11.66
N SER A 118 -10.01 0.64 -11.67
CA SER A 118 -9.18 -0.51 -11.30
C SER A 118 -8.52 -1.18 -12.51
N ASP A 119 -8.73 -0.62 -13.71
CA ASP A 119 -8.05 -1.00 -14.94
C ASP A 119 -6.74 -0.20 -15.06
N VAL A 120 -5.62 -0.89 -14.88
CA VAL A 120 -4.31 -0.25 -14.85
C VAL A 120 -3.88 0.22 -16.25
N ALA A 121 -4.23 -0.51 -17.30
CA ALA A 121 -3.95 -0.09 -18.68
C ALA A 121 -4.72 1.20 -19.04
N GLN A 122 -5.97 1.31 -18.59
CA GLN A 122 -6.75 2.54 -18.73
C GLN A 122 -6.10 3.69 -17.97
N ALA A 123 -5.65 3.46 -16.73
CA ALA A 123 -4.98 4.50 -15.95
C ALA A 123 -3.68 4.99 -16.61
N VAL A 124 -2.88 4.08 -17.18
CA VAL A 124 -1.68 4.43 -17.96
C VAL A 124 -2.03 5.30 -19.16
N ALA A 125 -3.07 4.94 -19.90
CA ALA A 125 -3.53 5.73 -21.05
C ALA A 125 -4.00 7.13 -20.63
N LEU A 126 -4.73 7.25 -19.52
CA LEU A 126 -5.18 8.53 -18.97
C LEU A 126 -4.00 9.41 -18.53
N ARG A 127 -2.99 8.83 -17.87
CA ARG A 127 -1.76 9.54 -17.49
C ARG A 127 -1.01 10.06 -18.71
N ALA A 128 -0.83 9.22 -19.74
CA ALA A 128 -0.13 9.60 -20.96
C ALA A 128 -0.84 10.74 -21.72
N GLN A 129 -2.18 10.71 -21.77
CA GLN A 129 -2.98 11.79 -22.38
C GLN A 129 -2.82 13.11 -21.63
N ALA A 130 -2.78 13.09 -20.30
CA ALA A 130 -2.57 14.29 -19.49
C ALA A 130 -1.18 14.90 -19.70
N GLN A 131 -0.14 14.08 -19.92
CA GLN A 131 1.23 14.52 -20.17
C GLN A 131 1.45 15.02 -21.61
N GLY A 132 0.76 14.44 -22.60
CA GLY A 132 0.87 14.85 -24.02
C GLY A 132 0.10 16.11 -24.39
N GLY A 133 -0.70 16.66 -23.48
CA GLY A 133 -1.44 17.91 -23.65
C GLY A 133 -0.73 19.15 -23.10
N GLN A 134 0.50 19.02 -22.60
CA GLN A 134 1.32 20.11 -22.04
C GLN A 134 2.41 20.59 -23.00
#